data_AF-A0A7K4H1S4-F1
#
_entry.id   AF-A0A7K4H1S4-F1
#
_cell.length_a   1.000
_cell.length_b   1.000
_cell.length_c   1.000
_cell.angle_alpha   90.00
_cell.angle_beta   90.00
_cell.angle_gamma   90.00
#
_symmetry.space_group_name_H-M   'P 1'
#
loop_
_entity.id
_entity.type
_entity.pdbx_description
1 polymer ?
#
loop_
_entity_poly.entity_id
_entity_poly.type
_entity_poly.pdbx_seq_one_letter_code
_entity_poly.pdbx_strand_id
1 'polypeptide(L)'
;MLPGRVPFFEISEYIQLADLCLLSFKRNEITKEIIPIKILEYMAMLKPVLCNSLPAFIDEFGRNSGIIFAKKQNELIKEIGNLINKKEQ
;
A
#
# COMPACT_ATOMS: atom_id res chain seq x y z
N MET A 1 -12.96 3.63 -11.30
CA MET A 1 -12.85 2.59 -12.34
C MET A 1 -12.66 1.24 -11.66
N LEU A 2 -13.31 0.17 -12.15
CA LEU A 2 -13.11 -1.21 -11.69
C LEU A 2 -12.78 -2.07 -12.92
N PRO A 3 -11.50 -2.17 -13.32
CA PRO A 3 -11.14 -2.75 -14.63
C PRO A 3 -11.32 -4.28 -14.70
N GLY A 4 -11.60 -4.94 -13.57
CA GLY A 4 -11.65 -6.40 -13.50
C GLY A 4 -10.26 -7.01 -13.65
N ARG A 5 -10.17 -8.16 -14.33
CA ARG A 5 -8.88 -8.80 -14.64
C ARG A 5 -8.30 -8.19 -15.89
N VAL A 6 -7.07 -7.72 -15.78
CA VAL A 6 -6.30 -7.16 -16.90
C VAL A 6 -5.07 -8.03 -17.18
N PRO A 7 -4.50 -8.01 -18.39
CA PRO A 7 -3.22 -8.63 -18.70
C PRO A 7 -2.12 -8.16 -17.74
N PHE A 8 -1.20 -9.06 -17.38
CA PHE A 8 -0.15 -8.79 -16.39
C PHE A 8 0.70 -7.56 -16.75
N PHE A 9 1.06 -7.42 -18.03
CA PHE A 9 1.90 -6.33 -18.51
C PHE A 9 1.24 -4.95 -18.42
N GLU A 10 -0.10 -4.89 -18.37
CA GLU A 10 -0.84 -3.62 -18.27
C GLU A 10 -0.98 -3.15 -16.81
N ILE A 11 -0.75 -4.02 -15.82
CA ILE A 11 -0.92 -3.68 -14.39
C ILE A 11 -0.07 -2.46 -14.00
N SER A 12 1.14 -2.33 -14.55
CA SER A 12 2.04 -1.20 -14.29
C SER A 12 1.45 0.13 -14.75
N GLU A 13 0.71 0.15 -15.87
CA GLU A 13 0.03 1.35 -16.37
C GLU A 13 -1.08 1.77 -15.41
N TYR A 14 -1.86 0.82 -14.89
CA TYR A 14 -2.87 1.09 -13.87
C TYR A 14 -2.27 1.63 -12.57
N ILE A 15 -1.17 1.04 -12.09
CA ILE A 15 -0.45 1.51 -10.90
C ILE A 15 0.07 2.93 -11.12
N GLN A 16 0.60 3.24 -12.30
CA GLN A 16 1.13 4.57 -12.63
C GLN A 16 0.07 5.68 -12.57
N LEU A 17 -1.19 5.36 -12.86
CA LEU A 17 -2.30 6.32 -12.75
C LEU A 17 -2.72 6.60 -11.30
N ALA A 18 -2.29 5.78 -10.34
CA ALA A 18 -2.64 5.97 -8.94
C ALA A 18 -1.79 7.05 -8.27
N ASP A 19 -2.44 7.90 -7.48
CA ASP A 19 -1.77 8.84 -6.55
C ASP A 19 -1.28 8.15 -5.28
N LEU A 20 -2.00 7.11 -4.85
CA LEU A 20 -1.76 6.36 -3.64
C LEU A 20 -2.15 4.90 -3.87
N CYS A 21 -1.24 3.97 -3.58
CA CYS A 21 -1.55 2.55 -3.64
C CYS A 21 -1.90 2.05 -2.23
N LEU A 22 -3.02 1.34 -2.11
CA LEU A 22 -3.52 0.83 -0.84
C LEU A 22 -3.36 -0.68 -0.77
N LEU A 23 -2.89 -1.18 0.37
CA LEU A 23 -2.95 -2.61 0.69
C LEU A 23 -3.45 -2.84 2.11
N SER A 24 -4.69 -3.32 2.22
CA SER A 24 -5.33 -3.59 3.50
C SER A 24 -5.49 -5.10 3.70
N PHE A 25 -5.01 -5.62 4.83
CA PHE A 25 -5.18 -7.02 5.24
C PHE A 25 -5.90 -7.12 6.57
N LYS A 26 -6.74 -8.15 6.70
CA LYS A 26 -7.17 -8.60 8.01
C LYS A 26 -5.97 -9.22 8.74
N ARG A 27 -5.65 -8.70 9.93
CA ARG A 27 -4.57 -9.24 10.76
C ARG A 27 -4.92 -10.65 11.23
N ASN A 28 -4.05 -11.60 10.93
CA ASN A 28 -4.10 -12.99 11.39
C ASN A 28 -2.67 -13.55 11.41
N GLU A 29 -2.50 -14.81 11.81
CA GLU A 29 -1.15 -15.41 11.92
C GLU A 29 -0.42 -15.49 10.57
N ILE A 30 -1.14 -15.61 9.45
CA ILE A 30 -0.53 -15.65 8.12
C ILE A 30 -0.07 -14.25 7.70
N THR A 31 -0.93 -13.24 7.83
CA THR A 31 -0.64 -11.88 7.36
C THR A 31 0.46 -11.19 8.16
N LYS A 32 0.82 -11.72 9.34
CA LYS A 32 1.98 -11.25 10.11
C LYS A 32 3.32 -11.65 9.52
N GLU A 33 3.35 -12.81 8.84
CA GLU A 33 4.57 -13.50 8.40
C GLU A 33 4.86 -13.32 6.90
N ILE A 34 3.98 -12.66 6.15
CA ILE A 34 4.14 -12.48 4.70
C ILE A 34 4.62 -11.09 4.33
N ILE A 35 5.37 -11.05 3.23
CA ILE A 35 5.75 -9.83 2.50
C ILE A 35 4.97 -9.86 1.17
N PRO A 36 3.93 -9.03 1.00
CA PRO A 36 3.10 -9.05 -0.20
C PRO A 36 3.87 -8.52 -1.42
N ILE A 37 3.90 -9.29 -2.50
CA ILE A 37 4.54 -8.90 -3.77
C ILE A 37 4.00 -7.56 -4.30
N LYS A 38 2.70 -7.31 -4.12
CA LYS A 38 2.04 -6.06 -4.52
C LYS A 38 2.70 -4.81 -3.95
N ILE A 39 3.21 -4.87 -2.71
CA ILE A 39 3.92 -3.74 -2.12
C ILE A 39 5.20 -3.44 -2.91
N LEU A 40 5.96 -4.49 -3.24
CA LEU A 40 7.19 -4.35 -4.01
C LEU A 40 6.90 -3.82 -5.42
N GLU A 41 5.81 -4.25 -6.06
CA GLU A 41 5.35 -3.71 -7.35
C GLU A 41 5.03 -2.21 -7.26
N TYR A 42 4.30 -1.77 -6.23
CA TYR A 42 3.98 -0.36 -6.03
C TYR A 42 5.23 0.48 -5.76
N MET A 43 6.15 -0.03 -4.93
CA MET A 43 7.42 0.64 -4.61
C MET A 43 8.33 0.73 -5.83
N ALA A 44 8.42 -0.32 -6.64
CA ALA A 44 9.19 -0.31 -7.89
C ALA A 44 8.67 0.75 -8.87
N MET A 45 7.37 1.04 -8.84
CA MET A 45 6.73 2.11 -9.60
C MET A 45 6.80 3.49 -8.91
N LEU A 46 7.59 3.61 -7.83
CA LEU A 46 7.77 4.83 -7.02
C LEU A 46 6.45 5.42 -6.50
N LYS A 47 5.45 4.56 -6.27
CA LYS A 47 4.16 5.00 -5.74
C LYS A 47 4.17 4.97 -4.22
N PRO A 48 3.61 6.00 -3.56
CA PRO A 48 3.41 5.94 -2.12
C PRO A 48 2.44 4.79 -1.80
N VAL A 49 2.79 4.02 -0.77
CA VAL A 49 2.02 2.86 -0.33
C VAL A 49 1.48 3.13 1.06
N LEU A 50 0.16 2.98 1.21
CA LEU A 50 -0.50 2.93 2.51
C LEU A 50 -0.90 1.49 2.81
N CYS A 51 -0.46 0.95 3.94
CA CYS A 51 -0.83 -0.42 4.31
C CYS A 51 -1.04 -0.60 5.82
N ASN A 52 -1.69 -1.71 6.19
CA ASN A 52 -1.69 -2.11 7.59
C ASN A 52 -0.26 -2.46 8.04
N SER A 53 0.04 -2.30 9.33
CA SER A 53 1.30 -2.78 9.90
C SER A 53 1.51 -4.28 9.61
N LEU A 54 2.50 -4.58 8.78
CA LEU A 54 2.97 -5.93 8.43
C LEU A 54 4.31 -6.19 9.13
N PRO A 55 4.34 -6.96 10.23
CA PRO A 55 5.55 -7.22 11.00
C PRO A 55 6.72 -7.72 10.16
N ALA A 56 6.55 -8.82 9.40
CA ALA A 56 7.61 -9.36 8.56
C ALA A 56 8.19 -8.34 7.57
N PHE A 57 7.35 -7.47 7.00
CA PHE A 57 7.84 -6.40 6.14
C PHE A 57 8.67 -5.36 6.91
N ILE A 58 8.18 -4.94 8.09
CA ILE A 58 8.86 -3.95 8.93
C ILE A 58 10.20 -4.49 9.44
N ASP A 59 10.26 -5.77 9.76
CA ASP A 59 11.48 -6.43 10.23
C ASP A 59 12.54 -6.52 9.13
N GLU A 60 12.12 -6.79 7.88
CA GLU A 60 13.02 -6.90 6.72
C GLU A 60 13.48 -5.53 6.19
N PHE A 61 12.55 -4.58 6.00
CA PHE A 61 12.80 -3.31 5.29
C PHE A 61 12.82 -2.08 6.20
N GLY A 62 12.48 -2.25 7.48
CA GLY A 62 12.37 -1.15 8.43
C GLY A 62 11.13 -0.27 8.24
N ARG A 63 10.91 0.61 9.22
CA ARG A 63 9.81 1.60 9.19
C ARG A 63 10.06 2.77 8.24
N ASN A 64 11.31 3.01 7.86
CA ASN A 64 11.71 4.10 6.96
C ASN A 64 11.76 3.66 5.49
N SER A 65 11.03 2.61 5.14
CA SER A 65 10.96 2.02 3.79
C SER A 65 10.17 2.84 2.78
N GLY A 66 9.67 4.02 3.15
CA GLY A 66 8.80 4.84 2.30
C GLY A 66 7.33 4.42 2.30
N ILE A 67 6.97 3.42 3.10
CA ILE A 67 5.58 2.97 3.30
C ILE A 67 4.96 3.67 4.50
N ILE A 68 3.71 4.08 4.33
CA ILE A 68 2.88 4.64 5.40
C ILE A 68 2.16 3.46 6.06
N PHE A 69 2.51 3.17 7.32
CA PHE A 69 1.90 2.09 8.09
C PHE A 69 0.80 2.59 9.02
N ALA A 70 -0.39 2.01 8.91
CA ALA A 70 -1.50 2.19 9.85
C ALA A 70 -1.68 0.93 10.70
N LYS A 71 -1.84 1.05 12.03
CA LYS A 71 -2.03 -0.14 12.89
C LYS A 71 -3.44 -0.69 12.80
N LYS A 72 -4.42 0.20 12.59
CA LYS A 72 -5.85 -0.11 12.54
C LYS A 72 -6.50 0.49 11.29
N GLN A 73 -7.66 -0.04 10.93
CA GLN A 73 -8.39 0.39 9.73
C GLN A 73 -8.89 1.85 9.83
N ASN A 74 -9.27 2.31 11.01
CA ASN A 74 -9.66 3.69 11.24
C ASN A 74 -8.48 4.68 11.09
N GLU A 75 -7.29 4.30 11.53
CA GLU A 75 -6.06 5.08 11.30
C GLU A 75 -5.75 5.18 9.81
N LEU A 76 -5.97 4.08 9.07
CA LEU A 76 -5.78 4.06 7.62
C LEU A 76 -6.70 5.07 6.91
N ILE A 77 -7.99 5.11 7.28
CA ILE A 77 -8.95 6.08 6.74
C ILE A 77 -8.52 7.51 7.08
N LYS A 78 -8.05 7.74 8.31
CA LYS A 78 -7.55 9.05 8.75
C LYS A 78 -6.34 9.50 7.92
N GLU A 79 -5.38 8.61 7.67
CA GLU A 79 -4.21 8.94 6.84
C GLU A 79 -4.59 9.24 5.38
N ILE A 80 -5.56 8.51 4.81
CA ILE A 80 -6.09 8.85 3.48
C ILE A 80 -6.65 10.28 3.48
N GLY A 81 -7.46 10.64 4.48
CA GLY A 81 -8.01 11.99 4.60
C GLY A 81 -6.92 13.07 4.70
N ASN A 82 -5.87 12.82 5.49
CA ASN A 82 -4.73 13.73 5.59
C ASN A 82 -3.99 13.90 4.26
N LEU A 83 -3.82 12.83 3.49
CA LEU A 83 -3.12 12.86 2.20
C LEU A 83 -3.91 13.59 1.13
N ILE A 84 -5.24 13.42 1.10
CA ILE A 84 -6.11 14.13 0.15
C ILE A 84 -6.02 15.64 0.39
N ASN A 85 -6.14 16.09 1.64
CA ASN A 85 -6.08 17.52 1.99
C ASN A 85 -4.73 18.18 1.66
N LYS A 86 -3.64 17.42 1.61
CA LYS A 86 -2.31 17.92 1.24
C LYS A 86 -2.12 18.04 -0.27
N LYS A 87 -2.88 17.28 -1.07
CA LYS A 87 -2.80 17.32 -2.54
C LYS A 87 -3.54 18.52 -3.12
N GLU A 88 -4.51 19.06 -2.39
CA GLU A 88 -5.33 20.22 -2.81
C GLU A 88 -4.71 21.58 -2.42
N GLN A 89 -3.53 21.58 -1.79
CA GLN A 89 -2.71 22.76 -1.49
C GLN A 89 -1.52 22.86 -2.44
#